data_AF-A0A2M8GL86-F1
#
_entry.id   AF-A0A2M8GL86-F1
#
_cell.length_a   1.000
_cell.length_b   1.000
_cell.length_c   1.000
_cell.angle_alpha   90.00
_cell.angle_beta   90.00
_cell.angle_gamma   90.00
#
_symmetry.space_group_name_H-M   'P 1'
#
loop_
_entity.id
_entity.type
_entity.pdbx_description
1 polymer ?
#
loop_
_entity_poly.entity_id
_entity_poly.type
_entity_poly.pdbx_seq_one_letter_code
_entity_poly.pdbx_strand_id
1 'polypeptide(L)'
;MQITTNQQEEWLKILTKGMVTIPKSWRKELGIEEGKMVKAKKIANQIIIEPMEKPVSYRTYSQKELQQFLKDDRLPKKLEKKLAKVLK
;
A
#
# COMPACT_ATOMS: atom_id res chain seq x y z
N MET A 1 2.78 -17.45 -13.32
CA MET A 1 1.99 -17.36 -12.08
C MET A 1 0.55 -17.06 -12.49
N GLN A 2 -0.35 -18.03 -12.39
CA GLN A 2 -1.77 -17.82 -12.70
C GLN A 2 -2.42 -17.10 -11.51
N ILE A 3 -2.93 -15.89 -11.73
CA ILE A 3 -3.72 -15.16 -10.74
C ILE A 3 -5.12 -15.78 -10.79
N THR A 4 -5.41 -16.74 -9.92
CA THR A 4 -6.77 -17.23 -9.72
C THR A 4 -7.58 -16.13 -9.05
N THR A 5 -8.33 -15.35 -9.83
CA THR A 5 -9.37 -14.46 -9.30
C THR A 5 -10.49 -15.32 -8.75
N ASN A 6 -10.43 -15.63 -7.46
CA ASN A 6 -11.52 -16.25 -6.72
C ASN A 6 -12.62 -15.19 -6.55
N GLN A 7 -13.54 -15.09 -7.52
CA GLN A 7 -14.66 -14.16 -7.45
C GLN A 7 -15.66 -14.67 -6.42
N GLN A 8 -15.64 -14.06 -5.23
CA GLN A 8 -16.64 -14.29 -4.21
C GLN A 8 -17.80 -13.32 -4.43
N GLU A 9 -18.99 -13.87 -4.66
CA GLU A 9 -20.23 -13.11 -4.83
C GLU A 9 -21.23 -13.49 -3.75
N GLU A 10 -21.87 -12.49 -3.15
CA GLU A 10 -22.91 -12.69 -2.14
C GLU A 10 -24.00 -11.63 -2.28
N TRP A 11 -25.27 -12.03 -2.17
CA TRP A 11 -26.40 -11.11 -2.18
C TRP A 11 -26.51 -10.40 -0.83
N LEU A 12 -26.29 -9.09 -0.83
CA LEU A 12 -26.30 -8.28 0.39
C LEU A 12 -27.65 -7.59 0.57
N LYS A 13 -28.11 -7.49 1.82
CA LYS A 13 -29.32 -6.77 2.16
C LYS A 13 -29.05 -5.27 2.33
N ILE A 14 -29.88 -4.44 1.73
CA ILE A 14 -29.91 -3.00 1.99
C ILE A 14 -30.78 -2.77 3.23
N LEU A 15 -30.22 -2.07 4.22
CA LEU A 15 -30.88 -1.66 5.44
C LEU A 15 -31.45 -0.23 5.29
N THR A 16 -32.10 0.26 6.35
CA THR A 16 -32.60 1.64 6.38
C THR A 16 -31.47 2.64 6.16
N LYS A 17 -31.80 3.83 5.65
CA LYS A 17 -30.84 4.90 5.34
C LYS A 17 -29.78 4.52 4.27
N GLY A 18 -30.04 3.48 3.46
CA GLY A 18 -29.14 3.08 2.38
C GLY A 18 -27.86 2.38 2.84
N MET A 19 -27.85 1.81 4.05
CA MET A 19 -26.71 1.04 4.55
C MET A 19 -26.67 -0.36 3.92
N VAL A 20 -25.47 -0.89 3.67
CA VAL A 20 -25.26 -2.25 3.15
C VAL A 20 -24.44 -3.04 4.16
N THR A 21 -24.82 -4.30 4.41
CA THR A 21 -24.09 -5.19 5.31
C THR A 21 -22.92 -5.85 4.59
N ILE A 22 -21.70 -5.77 5.15
CA ILE A 22 -20.53 -6.47 4.63
C ILE A 22 -20.27 -7.72 5.50
N PRO A 23 -20.16 -8.93 4.91
CA PRO A 23 -19.85 -10.16 5.62
C PRO A 23 -18.60 -10.05 6.50
N LYS A 24 -18.60 -10.76 7.63
CA LYS A 24 -17.50 -10.71 8.62
C LYS A 24 -16.17 -11.21 8.04
N SER A 25 -16.20 -12.21 7.15
CA SER A 25 -15.03 -12.72 6.43
C SER A 25 -14.38 -11.60 5.60
N TRP A 26 -15.17 -10.94 4.75
CA TRP A 26 -14.70 -9.87 3.88
C TRP A 26 -14.16 -8.68 4.65
N ARG A 27 -14.82 -8.30 5.76
CA ARG A 27 -14.32 -7.23 6.64
C ARG A 27 -12.93 -7.54 7.18
N LYS A 28 -12.68 -8.78 7.62
CA LYS A 28 -11.37 -9.21 8.13
C LYS A 28 -10.30 -9.25 7.04
N GLU A 29 -10.64 -9.78 5.87
CA GLU A 29 -9.72 -9.86 4.74
C GLU A 29 -9.33 -8.49 4.20
N LEU A 30 -10.29 -7.56 4.14
CA LEU A 30 -10.08 -6.19 3.65
C LEU A 30 -9.62 -5.20 4.74
N GLY A 31 -9.48 -5.64 6.00
CA GLY A 31 -9.10 -4.78 7.12
C GLY A 31 -10.11 -3.66 7.41
N ILE A 32 -11.39 -3.87 7.09
CA ILE A 32 -12.46 -2.90 7.31
C ILE A 32 -12.99 -3.08 8.74
N GLU A 33 -12.65 -2.12 9.61
CA GLU A 33 -13.08 -2.11 11.02
C GLU A 33 -14.16 -1.06 11.26
N GLU A 34 -14.97 -1.31 12.30
CA GLU A 34 -15.97 -0.36 12.76
C GLU A 34 -15.30 0.94 13.23
N GLY A 35 -15.87 2.09 12.87
CA GLY A 35 -15.30 3.41 13.17
C GLY A 35 -14.21 3.88 12.20
N LYS A 36 -13.67 3.01 11.33
CA LYS A 36 -12.73 3.43 10.28
C LYS A 36 -13.46 3.94 9.03
N MET A 37 -12.85 4.90 8.35
CA MET A 37 -13.35 5.40 7.07
C MET A 37 -12.94 4.46 5.93
N VAL A 38 -13.84 4.30 4.95
CA VAL A 38 -13.58 3.58 3.69
C VAL A 38 -13.74 4.52 2.52
N LYS A 39 -13.03 4.23 1.42
CA LYS A 39 -13.17 4.98 0.18
C LYS A 39 -14.23 4.32 -0.69
N ALA A 40 -15.30 5.06 -1.00
CA ALA A 40 -16.29 4.63 -1.97
C ALA A 40 -16.07 5.36 -3.31
N LYS A 41 -16.04 4.62 -4.41
CA LYS A 41 -16.01 5.15 -5.78
C LYS A 41 -17.23 4.65 -6.54
N LYS A 42 -17.93 5.56 -7.22
CA LYS A 42 -18.99 5.20 -8.16
C LYS A 42 -18.40 5.12 -9.57
N ILE A 43 -18.51 3.96 -10.21
CA ILE A 43 -18.08 3.76 -11.60
C ILE A 43 -19.26 3.18 -12.36
N ALA A 44 -19.82 3.96 -13.29
CA ALA A 44 -21.05 3.63 -14.01
C ALA A 44 -22.17 3.17 -13.03
N ASN A 45 -22.54 1.89 -13.08
CA ASN A 45 -23.60 1.28 -12.27
C ASN A 45 -23.05 0.49 -11.06
N GLN A 46 -21.79 0.70 -10.69
CA GLN A 46 -21.12 -0.02 -9.61
C GLN A 46 -20.61 0.93 -8.53
N ILE A 47 -20.61 0.45 -7.28
CA ILE A 47 -19.93 1.09 -6.15
C ILE A 47 -18.77 0.19 -5.76
N ILE A 48 -17.56 0.73 -5.81
CA ILE A 48 -16.34 0.06 -5.37
C ILE A 48 -15.97 0.62 -4.00
N ILE A 49 -15.89 -0.25 -3.01
CA ILE A 49 -15.50 0.09 -1.63
C ILE A 49 -14.07 -0.42 -1.41
N GLU A 50 -13.15 0.48 -1.08
CA GLU A 50 -11.75 0.17 -0.80
C GLU A 50 -11.39 0.62 0.63
N PRO A 51 -10.54 -0.12 1.36
CA PRO A 51 -9.97 0.37 2.61
C PRO A 51 -9.13 1.63 2.34
N MET A 52 -9.15 2.58 3.29
CA MET A 52 -8.41 3.84 3.16
C MET A 52 -6.89 3.60 3.25
N GLU A 53 -6.47 2.72 4.15
CA GLU A 53 -5.10 2.27 4.28
C GLU A 53 -4.88 1.08 3.37
N LYS A 54 -4.18 1.28 2.24
CA LYS A 54 -3.58 0.15 1.55
C LYS A 54 -2.41 -0.33 2.41
N PRO A 55 -2.27 -1.63 2.70
CA PRO A 55 -1.03 -2.14 3.28
C PRO A 55 0.09 -1.86 2.25
N VAL A 56 0.83 -0.78 2.47
CA VAL A 56 2.00 -0.47 1.65
C VAL A 56 3.07 -1.46 2.08
N SER A 57 3.61 -2.25 1.14
CA SER A 57 4.73 -3.12 1.47
C SER A 57 5.96 -2.24 1.70
N TYR A 58 6.22 -1.86 2.94
CA TYR A 58 7.48 -1.23 3.29
C TYR A 58 8.55 -2.31 3.30
N ARG A 59 9.62 -2.10 2.54
CA ARG A 59 10.83 -2.92 2.68
C ARG A 59 11.51 -2.52 3.98
N THR A 60 11.66 -3.47 4.89
CA THR A 60 12.50 -3.29 6.07
C THR A 60 13.94 -3.62 5.72
N TYR A 61 14.87 -2.76 6.13
CA TYR A 61 16.31 -2.97 5.93
C TYR A 61 16.94 -3.43 7.23
N SER A 62 17.81 -4.42 7.14
CA SER A 62 18.66 -4.82 8.25
C SER A 62 19.74 -3.77 8.54
N GLN A 63 20.26 -3.75 9.76
CA GLN A 63 21.38 -2.88 10.12
C GLN A 63 22.59 -3.07 9.19
N LYS A 64 22.80 -4.30 8.70
CA LYS A 64 23.87 -4.62 7.75
C LYS A 64 23.66 -3.96 6.38
N GLU A 65 22.43 -3.98 5.86
CA GLU A 65 22.08 -3.29 4.61
C GLU A 65 22.26 -1.78 4.73
N LEU A 66 21.85 -1.20 5.87
CA LEU A 66 22.04 0.23 6.13
C LEU A 66 23.52 0.64 6.10
N GLN A 67 24.40 -0.15 6.73
CA GLN A 67 25.84 0.10 6.71
C GLN A 67 26.44 -0.03 5.31
N GLN A 68 25.93 -0.97 4.50
CA GLN A 68 26.36 -1.13 3.13
C GLN A 68 25.98 0.10 2.28
N PHE A 69 24.75 0.61 2.44
CA PHE A 69 24.32 1.83 1.76
C PHE A 69 25.20 3.03 2.11
N LEU A 70 25.52 3.23 3.39
CA LEU A 70 26.41 4.31 3.83
C LEU A 70 27.85 4.19 3.30
N LYS A 71 28.29 2.97 2.98
CA LYS A 71 29.60 2.73 2.37
C LYS A 71 29.58 3.03 0.88
N ASP A 72 28.52 2.60 0.20
CA ASP A 72 28.37 2.73 -1.24
C ASP A 72 28.01 4.16 -1.67
N ASP A 73 27.35 4.93 -0.79
CA ASP A 73 27.01 6.35 -1.00
C ASP A 73 28.21 7.31 -0.85
N ARG A 74 29.42 6.77 -0.62
CA ARG A 74 30.64 7.58 -0.55
C ARG A 74 31.21 7.84 -1.93
N LEU A 75 31.57 9.10 -2.19
CA LEU A 75 32.23 9.48 -3.42
C LEU A 75 33.60 8.78 -3.56
N PRO A 76 33.94 8.27 -4.75
CA PRO A 76 35.28 7.75 -5.00
C PRO A 76 36.33 8.86 -4.80
N LYS A 77 37.43 8.56 -4.10
CA LYS A 77 38.52 9.53 -3.81
C LYS A 77 39.05 10.28 -5.04
N LYS A 78 39.03 9.64 -6.21
CA LYS A 78 39.44 10.26 -7.49
C LYS A 78 38.45 11.36 -7.93
N LEU A 79 37.16 11.15 -7.69
CA LEU A 79 36.10 12.08 -8.03
C LEU A 79 36.02 13.23 -7.02
N GLU A 80 36.20 12.94 -5.72
CA GLU A 80 36.34 13.96 -4.67
C GLU A 80 37.45 14.97 -4.99
N LYS A 81 38.63 14.48 -5.40
CA LYS A 81 39.77 15.34 -5.79
C LYS A 81 39.51 16.16 -7.04
N LYS A 82 38.67 15.68 -7.97
CA LYS A 82 38.27 16.45 -9.16
C LYS A 82 37.25 17.53 -8.79
N LEU A 83 36.23 17.19 -8.00
CA LEU A 83 35.21 18.13 -7.54
C LEU A 83 35.82 19.25 -6.69
N ALA A 84 36.74 18.93 -5.77
CA ALA A 84 37.44 19.92 -4.95
C ALA A 84 38.29 20.92 -5.75
N LYS A 85 38.67 20.58 -6.99
CA LYS A 85 39.38 21.48 -7.91
C LYS A 85 38.46 22.35 -8.75
N VAL A 86 37.22 21.90 -8.98
CA VAL A 86 36.24 22.56 -9.87
C VAL A 86 35.27 23.45 -9.08
N LEU A 87 35.00 23.12 -7.80
CA LEU A 87 34.13 23.87 -6.90
C LEU A 87 34.87 24.94 -6.08
N LYS A 88 36.05 25.38 -6.54
CA LYS A 88 36.85 26.46 -5.97
C LYS A 88 36.85 27.63 -6.93
#